data_AF-A0A4Q4MCG5-F1
#
_entry.id   AF-A0A4Q4MCG5-F1
#
_cell.length_a   1.000
_cell.length_b   1.000
_cell.length_c   1.000
_cell.angle_alpha   90.00
_cell.angle_beta   90.00
_cell.angle_gamma   90.00
#
_symmetry.space_group_name_H-M   'P 1'
#
loop_
_entity.id
_entity.type
_entity.pdbx_description
1 polymer ?
#
loop_
_entity_poly.entity_id
_entity_poly.type
_entity_poly.pdbx_seq_one_letter_code
_entity_poly.pdbx_strand_id
1 'polypeptide(L)'
;MSLGPAPTRLRQIALVAKDIERAKQLITHVLGTEVVFEDPAVGQWGLKNFLVPIGGDFIEVVSPFKEGTTAGRLLERRGDGGYMIIMQTEDAKKRREHIEAKGLSRVIFEHDLGDSVCIQYHPRGIKGGIMPELDSHVPGPKNPTPIQSRFSPWHACGSDVERYTTSMRRTQHLTLEGCVLRLQPGDLGHEAAAREWEGIFGVARIRDLLAFTNARLGFIPGKKGQSEGLVAITIGVKGKSEYDAILKRARDAGLWTDGGIDMCGVRWHLALTGLGASQGKL
;
A
#
# COMPACT_ATOMS: atom_id res chain seq x y z
N MET A 1 -6.53 12.66 26.93
CA MET A 1 -7.63 12.13 26.09
C MET A 1 -7.01 11.33 24.94
N SER A 2 -7.64 10.27 24.42
CA SER A 2 -7.11 9.57 23.22
C SER A 2 -7.44 10.36 21.96
N LEU A 3 -6.53 10.39 20.99
CA LEU A 3 -6.78 11.05 19.70
C LEU A 3 -7.65 10.11 18.85
N GLY A 4 -8.91 10.51 18.60
CA GLY A 4 -9.87 9.71 17.83
C GLY A 4 -9.46 9.49 16.37
N PRO A 5 -10.19 8.64 15.63
CA PRO A 5 -9.90 8.40 14.22
C PRO A 5 -9.99 9.66 13.35
N ALA A 6 -9.25 9.68 12.25
CA ALA A 6 -9.25 10.73 11.24
C ALA A 6 -9.29 10.12 9.83
N PRO A 7 -9.80 10.86 8.81
CA PRO A 7 -9.71 10.42 7.42
C PRO A 7 -8.27 10.02 7.09
N THR A 8 -8.10 8.79 6.62
CA THR A 8 -6.79 8.25 6.25
C THR A 8 -6.94 7.52 4.92
N ARG A 9 -6.02 7.78 3.99
CA ARG A 9 -5.95 7.13 2.68
C ARG A 9 -4.84 6.09 2.69
N LEU A 10 -5.10 4.91 2.13
CA LEU A 10 -4.04 3.94 1.88
C LEU A 10 -3.36 4.34 0.57
N ARG A 11 -2.17 4.91 0.68
CA ARG A 11 -1.56 5.66 -0.42
C ARG A 11 -0.64 4.82 -1.27
N GLN A 12 0.11 3.93 -0.62
CA GLN A 12 1.09 3.09 -1.26
C GLN A 12 1.23 1.76 -0.49
N ILE A 13 1.35 0.68 -1.25
CA ILE A 13 1.74 -0.63 -0.71
C ILE A 13 3.12 -0.93 -1.27
N ALA A 14 4.11 -1.05 -0.39
CA ALA A 14 5.45 -1.44 -0.79
C ALA A 14 5.61 -2.95 -0.67
N LEU A 15 6.17 -3.55 -1.71
CA LEU A 15 6.57 -4.94 -1.77
C LEU A 15 8.09 -5.04 -1.75
N VAL A 16 8.60 -6.20 -1.37
CA VAL A 16 10.01 -6.54 -1.51
C VAL A 16 10.15 -7.73 -2.45
N ALA A 17 11.11 -7.64 -3.37
CA ALA A 17 11.40 -8.71 -4.32
C ALA A 17 12.91 -8.95 -4.46
N LYS A 18 13.30 -10.22 -4.63
CA LYS A 18 14.69 -10.58 -4.94
C LYS A 18 15.12 -10.11 -6.32
N ASP A 19 14.23 -10.24 -7.31
CA ASP A 19 14.49 -9.81 -8.70
C ASP A 19 13.58 -8.62 -9.06
N ILE A 20 14.13 -7.42 -8.92
CA ILE A 20 13.38 -6.19 -9.17
C ILE A 20 13.01 -6.02 -10.66
N GLU A 21 13.84 -6.50 -11.59
CA GLU A 21 13.58 -6.29 -13.01
C GLU A 21 12.46 -7.21 -13.47
N ARG A 22 12.43 -8.46 -12.97
CA ARG A 22 11.29 -9.34 -13.16
C ARG A 22 10.03 -8.76 -12.53
N ALA A 23 10.10 -8.25 -11.30
CA ALA A 23 8.95 -7.61 -10.64
C ALA A 23 8.41 -6.42 -11.47
N LYS A 24 9.31 -5.56 -11.97
CA LYS A 24 8.99 -4.42 -12.83
C LYS A 24 8.27 -4.86 -14.10
N GLN A 25 8.83 -5.84 -14.81
CA GLN A 25 8.23 -6.38 -16.03
C GLN A 25 6.84 -6.98 -15.77
N LEU A 26 6.70 -7.83 -14.75
CA LEU A 26 5.43 -8.49 -14.46
C LEU A 26 4.33 -7.49 -14.06
N ILE A 27 4.63 -6.57 -13.15
CA ILE A 27 3.64 -5.60 -12.66
C ILE A 27 3.21 -4.64 -13.78
N THR A 28 4.17 -4.09 -14.53
CA THR A 28 3.85 -3.16 -15.63
C THR A 28 3.08 -3.87 -16.75
N HIS A 29 3.51 -5.08 -17.14
CA HIS A 29 2.83 -5.87 -18.16
C HIS A 29 1.42 -6.26 -17.74
N VAL A 30 1.25 -6.90 -16.58
CA VAL A 30 -0.06 -7.41 -16.15
C VAL A 30 -1.05 -6.27 -15.92
N LEU A 31 -0.68 -5.25 -15.16
CA LEU A 31 -1.59 -4.14 -14.86
C LEU A 31 -1.77 -3.17 -16.04
N GLY A 32 -0.90 -3.22 -17.05
CA GLY A 32 -0.93 -2.27 -18.17
C GLY A 32 -0.57 -0.86 -17.70
N THR A 33 0.42 -0.77 -16.81
CA THR A 33 0.90 0.49 -16.21
C THR A 33 2.38 0.70 -16.55
N GLU A 34 2.94 1.82 -16.11
CA GLU A 34 4.31 2.22 -16.36
C GLU A 34 5.02 2.63 -15.07
N VAL A 35 6.35 2.55 -15.05
CA VAL A 35 7.15 3.11 -13.95
C VAL A 35 7.07 4.62 -14.00
N VAL A 36 6.69 5.24 -12.89
CA VAL A 36 6.62 6.70 -12.76
C VAL A 36 7.83 7.28 -12.05
N PHE A 37 8.47 6.50 -11.19
CA PHE A 37 9.62 6.95 -10.42
C PHE A 37 10.49 5.78 -9.98
N GLU A 38 11.80 5.96 -10.01
CA GLU A 38 12.80 5.12 -9.37
C GLU A 38 13.60 6.06 -8.47
N ASP A 39 13.49 5.87 -7.16
CA ASP A 39 14.01 6.82 -6.17
C ASP A 39 15.49 6.54 -5.87
N PRO A 40 16.43 7.43 -6.23
CA PRO A 40 17.83 7.26 -5.87
C PRO A 40 18.05 7.33 -4.35
N ALA A 41 17.17 8.02 -3.61
CA ALA A 41 17.30 8.22 -2.17
C ALA A 41 17.17 6.91 -1.40
N VAL A 42 16.49 5.89 -1.93
CA VAL A 42 16.44 4.58 -1.25
C VAL A 42 17.79 3.86 -1.20
N GLY A 43 18.74 4.32 -2.04
CA GLY A 43 20.13 3.83 -2.03
C GLY A 43 20.85 4.03 -0.70
N GLN A 44 20.42 5.00 0.12
CA GLN A 44 20.96 5.20 1.47
C GLN A 44 20.73 3.99 2.38
N TRP A 45 19.66 3.23 2.14
CA TRP A 45 19.36 1.98 2.84
C TRP A 45 19.87 0.73 2.11
N GLY A 46 20.66 0.91 1.04
CA GLY A 46 21.17 -0.18 0.21
C GLY A 46 20.09 -0.84 -0.65
N LEU A 47 19.03 -0.10 -0.98
CA LEU A 47 17.90 -0.56 -1.76
C LEU A 47 17.83 0.19 -3.10
N LYS A 48 17.27 -0.48 -4.10
CA LYS A 48 16.71 0.15 -5.30
C LYS A 48 15.20 -0.08 -5.27
N ASN A 49 14.43 0.83 -5.88
CA ASN A 49 12.98 0.68 -5.98
C ASN A 49 12.47 1.08 -7.37
N PHE A 50 11.18 0.82 -7.59
CA PHE A 50 10.39 1.51 -8.59
C PHE A 50 8.96 1.68 -8.07
N LEU A 51 8.28 2.71 -8.57
CA LEU A 51 6.87 2.97 -8.29
C LEU A 51 6.06 2.92 -9.59
N VAL A 52 4.88 2.31 -9.52
CA VAL A 52 3.87 2.34 -10.57
C VAL A 52 2.55 2.89 -10.04
N PRO A 53 1.79 3.67 -10.84
CA PRO A 53 0.48 4.12 -10.45
C PRO A 53 -0.56 3.02 -10.70
N ILE A 54 -1.53 2.95 -9.78
CA ILE A 54 -2.77 2.18 -9.90
C ILE A 54 -3.95 3.16 -9.81
N GLY A 55 -3.99 4.06 -10.79
CA GLY A 55 -4.93 5.18 -10.81
C GLY A 55 -4.49 6.27 -9.83
N GLY A 56 -5.19 6.39 -8.71
CA GLY A 56 -4.95 7.45 -7.74
C GLY A 56 -3.81 7.17 -6.74
N ASP A 57 -3.34 5.93 -6.64
CA ASP A 57 -2.46 5.41 -5.59
C ASP A 57 -1.32 4.60 -6.20
N PHE A 58 -0.41 4.06 -5.38
CA PHE A 58 0.85 3.49 -5.89
C PHE A 58 1.15 2.08 -5.37
N ILE A 59 1.84 1.32 -6.20
CA ILE A 59 2.58 0.13 -5.79
C ILE A 59 4.06 0.46 -5.91
N GLU A 60 4.80 0.17 -4.85
CA GLU A 60 6.25 0.24 -4.84
C GLU A 60 6.81 -1.18 -4.76
N VAL A 61 7.92 -1.44 -5.44
CA VAL A 61 8.73 -2.63 -5.18
C VAL A 61 10.14 -2.21 -4.85
N VAL A 62 10.65 -2.65 -3.70
CA VAL A 62 12.04 -2.46 -3.28
C VAL A 62 12.82 -3.76 -3.43
N SER A 63 14.12 -3.64 -3.67
CA SER A 63 15.04 -4.76 -3.73
C SER A 63 16.41 -4.36 -3.19
N PRO A 64 17.01 -5.17 -2.30
CA PRO A 64 18.33 -4.85 -1.77
C PRO A 64 19.42 -5.10 -2.79
N PHE A 65 20.37 -4.17 -2.89
CA PHE A 65 21.63 -4.37 -3.63
C PHE A 65 22.86 -4.43 -2.71
N LYS A 66 22.70 -4.11 -1.42
CA LYS A 66 23.71 -4.33 -0.37
C LYS A 66 23.29 -5.47 0.56
N GLU A 67 24.27 -6.16 1.11
CA GLU A 67 24.05 -7.17 2.16
C GLU A 67 23.61 -6.52 3.48
N GLY A 68 22.98 -7.30 4.35
CA GLY A 68 22.63 -6.86 5.71
C GLY A 68 21.55 -5.77 5.80
N THR A 69 20.82 -5.49 4.71
CA THR A 69 19.70 -4.55 4.72
C THR A 69 18.49 -5.13 5.45
N THR A 70 17.59 -4.27 5.94
CA THR A 70 16.33 -4.71 6.57
C THR A 70 15.45 -5.47 5.58
N ALA A 71 15.33 -4.97 4.34
CA ALA A 71 14.61 -5.65 3.27
C ALA A 71 15.25 -7.00 2.91
N GLY A 72 16.59 -7.09 2.84
CA GLY A 72 17.32 -8.34 2.60
C GLY A 72 17.04 -9.40 3.66
N ARG A 73 17.14 -9.04 4.96
CA ARG A 73 16.79 -9.96 6.05
C ARG A 73 15.32 -10.38 6.06
N LEU A 74 14.42 -9.56 5.50
CA LEU A 74 13.00 -9.92 5.36
C LEU A 74 12.83 -10.92 4.22
N LEU A 75 13.44 -10.66 3.05
CA LEU A 75 13.46 -11.55 1.89
C LEU A 75 14.03 -12.93 2.23
N GLU A 76 15.16 -12.99 2.94
CA GLU A 76 15.77 -14.27 3.36
C GLU A 76 14.82 -15.10 4.24
N ARG A 77 13.99 -14.44 5.05
CA ARG A 77 13.09 -15.10 6.01
C ARG A 77 11.74 -15.47 5.43
N ARG A 78 11.21 -14.67 4.49
CA ARG A 78 9.82 -14.78 4.02
C ARG A 78 9.69 -14.97 2.50
N GLY A 79 10.76 -14.78 1.74
CA GLY A 79 10.72 -14.63 0.29
C GLY A 79 10.16 -13.27 -0.12
N ASP A 80 9.86 -13.14 -1.42
CA ASP A 80 9.15 -11.97 -1.96
C ASP A 80 7.81 -11.79 -1.24
N GLY A 81 7.39 -10.54 -1.01
CA GLY A 81 6.14 -10.28 -0.30
C GLY A 81 5.94 -8.81 0.09
N GLY A 82 5.04 -8.56 1.04
CA GLY A 82 4.79 -7.22 1.57
C GLY A 82 5.94 -6.67 2.41
N TYR A 83 6.21 -5.38 2.25
CA TYR A 83 7.25 -4.64 2.97
C TYR A 83 6.67 -3.52 3.83
N MET A 84 5.84 -2.64 3.24
CA MET A 84 5.26 -1.48 3.93
C MET A 84 3.80 -1.23 3.57
N ILE A 85 3.07 -0.68 4.54
CA ILE A 85 1.78 -0.03 4.35
C ILE A 85 1.99 1.46 4.60
N ILE A 86 1.86 2.26 3.54
CA ILE A 86 2.12 3.70 3.56
C ILE A 86 0.78 4.43 3.44
N MET A 87 0.48 5.20 4.47
CA MET A 87 -0.81 5.82 4.71
C MET A 87 -0.66 7.34 4.70
N GLN A 88 -1.73 8.02 4.30
CA GLN A 88 -1.80 9.48 4.35
C GLN A 88 -2.95 9.92 5.24
N THR A 89 -2.67 10.69 6.29
CA THR A 89 -3.66 11.31 7.18
C THR A 89 -3.63 12.84 7.07
N GLU A 90 -4.51 13.52 7.81
CA GLU A 90 -4.62 14.98 7.78
C GLU A 90 -3.43 15.65 8.48
N ASP A 91 -2.98 15.07 9.60
CA ASP A 91 -1.88 15.61 10.40
C ASP A 91 -1.08 14.46 11.02
N ALA A 92 -0.03 14.02 10.31
CA ALA A 92 0.81 12.93 10.77
C ALA A 92 1.69 13.35 11.95
N LYS A 93 2.08 14.63 12.07
CA LYS A 93 2.88 15.14 13.19
C LYS A 93 2.09 15.03 14.49
N LYS A 94 0.83 15.49 14.51
CA LYS A 94 -0.06 15.36 15.67
C LYS A 94 -0.32 13.90 16.04
N ARG A 95 -0.45 13.01 15.06
CA ARG A 95 -0.60 11.57 15.33
C ARG A 95 0.68 10.97 15.91
N ARG A 96 1.85 11.34 15.39
CA ARG A 96 3.16 10.92 15.91
C ARG A 96 3.33 11.31 17.38
N GLU A 97 3.03 12.56 17.72
CA GLU A 97 3.07 13.04 19.12
C GLU A 97 2.16 12.19 20.03
N HIS A 98 0.96 11.85 19.55
CA HIS A 98 0.06 10.97 20.28
C HIS A 98 0.64 9.56 20.48
N ILE A 99 1.21 8.97 19.42
CA ILE A 99 1.81 7.63 19.45
C ILE A 99 2.96 7.57 20.45
N GLU A 100 3.87 8.56 20.43
CA GLU A 100 5.03 8.62 21.32
C GLU A 100 4.62 8.88 22.77
N ALA A 101 3.74 9.86 23.02
CA ALA A 101 3.27 10.19 24.36
C ALA A 101 2.53 9.03 25.05
N LYS A 102 2.03 8.07 24.26
CA LYS A 102 1.33 6.88 24.75
C LYS A 102 2.17 5.61 24.65
N GLY A 103 3.39 5.67 24.13
CA GLY A 103 4.27 4.51 23.95
C GLY A 103 3.66 3.43 23.03
N LEU A 104 2.83 3.83 22.07
CA LEU A 104 2.06 2.92 21.21
C LEU A 104 2.92 2.29 20.11
N SER A 105 3.92 3.02 19.63
CA SER A 105 4.91 2.56 18.67
C SER A 105 6.15 3.44 18.73
N ARG A 106 7.22 3.03 18.04
CA ARG A 106 8.49 3.75 17.97
C ARG A 106 8.74 4.27 16.56
N VAL A 107 8.98 5.57 16.44
CA VAL A 107 9.46 6.19 15.19
C VAL A 107 10.88 5.70 14.88
N ILE A 108 11.11 5.31 13.63
CA ILE A 108 12.43 4.83 13.17
C ILE A 108 13.02 5.68 12.05
N PHE A 109 12.19 6.47 11.39
CA PHE A 109 12.59 7.44 10.39
C PHE A 109 11.52 8.53 10.31
N GLU A 110 11.96 9.76 10.15
CA GLU A 110 11.11 10.92 9.90
C GLU A 110 11.81 11.82 8.90
N HIS A 111 11.05 12.35 7.95
CA HIS A 111 11.53 13.33 7.00
C HIS A 111 10.50 14.43 6.80
N ASP A 112 10.90 15.67 7.09
CA ASP A 112 10.10 16.87 6.86
C ASP A 112 10.55 17.53 5.56
N LEU A 113 9.61 17.65 4.62
CA LEU A 113 9.81 18.21 3.29
C LEU A 113 9.20 19.62 3.17
N GLY A 114 8.79 20.21 4.29
CA GLY A 114 8.14 21.51 4.37
C GLY A 114 6.63 21.43 4.15
N ASP A 115 6.19 21.01 2.96
CA ASP A 115 4.77 20.85 2.62
C ASP A 115 4.24 19.44 2.88
N SER A 116 5.12 18.53 3.30
CA SER A 116 4.81 17.15 3.63
C SER A 116 5.72 16.59 4.69
N VAL A 117 5.25 15.56 5.36
CA VAL A 117 6.04 14.79 6.32
C VAL A 117 5.87 13.31 6.05
N CYS A 118 6.97 12.58 6.15
CA CYS A 118 7.03 11.13 6.10
C CYS A 118 7.45 10.59 7.47
N ILE A 119 6.71 9.61 8.01
CA ILE A 119 7.00 9.06 9.35
C ILE A 119 6.86 7.54 9.35
N GLN A 120 7.97 6.83 9.53
CA GLN A 120 8.02 5.37 9.59
C GLN A 120 8.07 4.87 11.02
N TYR A 121 7.34 3.80 11.28
CA TYR A 121 7.23 3.20 12.60
C TYR A 121 7.82 1.78 12.60
N HIS A 122 8.45 1.41 13.71
CA HIS A 122 8.97 0.06 13.86
C HIS A 122 7.81 -0.96 13.90
N PRO A 123 7.87 -2.07 13.15
CA PRO A 123 6.75 -3.03 13.08
C PRO A 123 6.56 -3.88 14.35
N ARG A 124 7.56 -3.92 15.24
CA ARG A 124 7.47 -4.69 16.49
C ARG A 124 6.32 -4.18 17.36
N GLY A 125 5.44 -5.09 17.75
CA GLY A 125 4.27 -4.77 18.59
C GLY A 125 3.06 -4.31 17.78
N ILE A 126 3.16 -4.25 16.44
CA ILE A 126 2.06 -3.95 15.54
C ILE A 126 1.65 -5.24 14.85
N LYS A 127 0.39 -5.62 15.02
CA LYS A 127 -0.20 -6.82 14.41
C LYS A 127 -0.22 -6.69 12.89
N GLY A 128 0.06 -7.80 12.21
CA GLY A 128 0.05 -7.90 10.73
C GLY A 128 1.43 -7.97 10.09
N GLY A 129 2.51 -7.83 10.87
CA GLY A 129 3.86 -8.20 10.43
C GLY A 129 4.42 -7.36 9.28
N ILE A 130 3.94 -6.13 9.11
CA ILE A 130 4.33 -5.20 8.04
C ILE A 130 4.71 -3.84 8.65
N MET A 131 5.63 -3.12 8.01
CA MET A 131 6.09 -1.82 8.50
C MET A 131 5.09 -0.72 8.12
N PRO A 132 4.52 0.02 9.09
CA PRO A 132 3.63 1.13 8.80
C PRO A 132 4.40 2.44 8.64
N GLU A 133 3.93 3.24 7.70
CA GLU A 133 4.33 4.63 7.48
C GLU A 133 3.07 5.49 7.44
N LEU A 134 3.11 6.64 8.12
CA LEU A 134 1.98 7.57 8.20
C LEU A 134 2.46 8.99 7.91
N ASP A 135 1.92 9.52 6.82
CA ASP A 135 2.37 10.76 6.22
C ASP A 135 1.23 11.77 6.16
N SER A 136 1.57 13.03 5.92
CA SER A 136 0.59 14.06 5.63
C SER A 136 1.15 15.08 4.65
N HIS A 137 0.26 15.68 3.85
CA HIS A 137 0.55 16.83 3.00
C HIS A 137 -0.24 18.03 3.52
N VAL A 138 0.40 19.18 3.60
CA VAL A 138 -0.26 20.45 3.93
C VAL A 138 -1.20 20.83 2.79
N PRO A 139 -2.48 21.13 3.08
CA PRO A 139 -3.39 21.68 2.08
C PRO A 139 -2.86 22.98 1.46
N GLY A 140 -2.95 23.10 0.14
CA GLY A 140 -2.49 24.29 -0.59
C GLY A 140 -3.48 24.74 -1.66
N PRO A 141 -3.29 25.92 -2.27
CA PRO A 141 -4.22 26.47 -3.26
C PRO A 141 -4.46 25.55 -4.48
N LYS A 142 -3.44 24.77 -4.89
CA LYS A 142 -3.52 23.81 -6.00
C LYS A 142 -4.06 22.45 -5.59
N ASN A 143 -4.07 22.14 -4.30
CA ASN A 143 -4.54 20.87 -3.74
C ASN A 143 -5.11 21.10 -2.33
N PRO A 144 -6.32 21.67 -2.22
CA PRO A 144 -6.90 22.06 -0.93
C PRO A 144 -7.34 20.86 -0.08
N THR A 145 -7.44 19.67 -0.69
CA THR A 145 -7.94 18.45 -0.04
C THR A 145 -7.07 17.24 -0.39
N PRO A 146 -5.80 17.17 0.09
CA PRO A 146 -4.83 16.16 -0.36
C PRO A 146 -5.30 14.70 -0.18
N ILE A 147 -6.10 14.42 0.84
CA ILE A 147 -6.62 13.07 1.11
C ILE A 147 -7.76 12.71 0.16
N GLN A 148 -8.62 13.67 -0.17
CA GLN A 148 -9.83 13.45 -0.96
C GLN A 148 -9.56 13.52 -2.47
N SER A 149 -8.59 14.33 -2.89
CA SER A 149 -8.17 14.47 -4.29
C SER A 149 -7.61 13.15 -4.83
N ARG A 150 -8.36 12.47 -5.70
CA ARG A 150 -7.94 11.17 -6.27
C ARG A 150 -6.53 11.22 -6.89
N PHE A 151 -6.26 12.25 -7.68
CA PHE A 151 -4.95 12.49 -8.32
C PHE A 151 -4.16 13.57 -7.56
N SER A 152 -4.08 13.43 -6.24
CA SER A 152 -3.23 14.27 -5.39
C SER A 152 -1.75 14.03 -5.71
N PRO A 153 -0.87 15.03 -5.58
CA PRO A 153 0.57 14.84 -5.50
C PRO A 153 0.97 13.85 -4.39
N TRP A 154 2.15 13.26 -4.53
CA TRP A 154 2.73 12.32 -3.57
C TRP A 154 4.25 12.50 -3.53
N HIS A 155 4.79 12.86 -2.36
CA HIS A 155 6.21 13.18 -2.20
C HIS A 155 7.15 12.02 -2.61
N ALA A 156 6.74 10.76 -2.37
CA ALA A 156 7.56 9.59 -2.70
C ALA A 156 7.71 9.34 -4.22
N CYS A 157 6.99 10.09 -5.07
CA CYS A 157 7.11 10.02 -6.53
C CYS A 157 8.05 11.09 -7.12
N GLY A 158 8.82 11.78 -6.27
CA GLY A 158 9.75 12.81 -6.68
C GLY A 158 9.07 14.15 -7.00
N SER A 159 9.86 15.09 -7.52
CA SER A 159 9.43 16.49 -7.71
C SER A 159 8.68 16.75 -9.02
N ASP A 160 8.70 15.82 -9.98
CA ASP A 160 8.02 15.96 -11.27
C ASP A 160 6.52 15.59 -11.18
N VAL A 161 5.78 16.43 -10.45
CA VAL A 161 4.35 16.22 -10.14
C VAL A 161 3.49 16.04 -11.38
N GLU A 162 3.72 16.85 -12.41
CA GLU A 162 2.93 16.81 -13.64
C GLU A 162 3.08 15.48 -14.37
N ARG A 163 4.33 14.98 -14.47
CA ARG A 163 4.61 13.72 -15.15
C ARG A 163 3.91 12.54 -14.49
N TYR A 164 4.11 12.32 -13.19
CA TYR A 164 3.52 11.14 -12.56
C TYR A 164 2.00 11.26 -12.40
N THR A 165 1.45 12.47 -12.18
CA THR A 165 -0.01 12.65 -12.14
C THR A 165 -0.67 12.45 -13.50
N THR A 166 0.04 12.69 -14.60
CA THR A 166 -0.43 12.31 -15.95
C THR A 166 -0.51 10.79 -16.09
N SER A 167 0.50 10.03 -15.63
CA SER A 167 0.47 8.56 -15.63
C SER A 167 -0.63 7.99 -14.71
N MET A 168 -0.86 8.62 -13.55
CA MET A 168 -1.99 8.31 -12.67
C MET A 168 -3.35 8.43 -13.41
N ARG A 169 -3.52 9.48 -14.23
CA ARG A 169 -4.74 9.68 -15.02
C ARG A 169 -4.87 8.67 -16.17
N ARG A 170 -3.76 8.24 -16.79
CA ARG A 170 -3.78 7.16 -17.79
C ARG A 170 -4.28 5.84 -17.20
N THR A 171 -3.93 5.58 -15.93
CA THR A 171 -4.36 4.37 -15.20
C THR A 171 -5.63 4.58 -14.37
N GLN A 172 -6.45 5.61 -14.66
CA GLN A 172 -7.67 5.92 -13.90
C GLN A 172 -8.76 4.84 -13.91
N HIS A 173 -8.62 3.82 -14.78
CA HIS A 173 -9.48 2.65 -14.75
C HIS A 173 -9.14 1.71 -13.58
N LEU A 174 -7.98 1.89 -12.93
CA LEU A 174 -7.56 1.15 -11.75
C LEU A 174 -7.91 1.89 -10.45
N THR A 175 -8.23 1.14 -9.41
CA THR A 175 -8.42 1.61 -8.03
C THR A 175 -7.81 0.61 -7.04
N LEU A 176 -7.25 1.11 -5.94
CA LEU A 176 -6.87 0.26 -4.82
C LEU A 176 -8.10 0.00 -3.95
N GLU A 177 -8.61 -1.23 -3.94
CA GLU A 177 -9.83 -1.58 -3.19
C GLU A 177 -9.50 -2.10 -1.79
N GLY A 178 -8.37 -2.77 -1.63
CA GLY A 178 -7.94 -3.21 -0.32
C GLY A 178 -6.76 -4.16 -0.29
N CYS A 179 -6.42 -4.56 0.92
CA CYS A 179 -5.40 -5.57 1.18
C CYS A 179 -5.72 -6.39 2.44
N VAL A 180 -5.05 -7.53 2.58
CA VAL A 180 -5.22 -8.43 3.71
C VAL A 180 -3.87 -8.74 4.32
N LEU A 181 -3.77 -8.61 5.64
CA LEU A 181 -2.61 -8.99 6.43
C LEU A 181 -2.87 -10.27 7.23
N ARG A 182 -1.94 -11.21 7.21
CA ARG A 182 -1.96 -12.38 8.09
C ARG A 182 -1.24 -12.06 9.39
N LEU A 183 -1.82 -12.49 10.51
CA LEU A 183 -1.18 -12.42 11.82
C LEU A 183 -0.11 -13.49 12.02
N GLN A 184 0.77 -13.31 13.00
CA GLN A 184 1.80 -14.30 13.33
C GLN A 184 1.18 -15.67 13.70
N PRO A 185 1.86 -16.79 13.39
CA PRO A 185 1.38 -18.12 13.75
C PRO A 185 0.92 -18.23 15.22
N GLY A 186 -0.30 -18.70 15.42
CA GLY A 186 -0.92 -18.83 16.76
C GLY A 186 -1.77 -17.64 17.19
N ASP A 187 -1.68 -16.50 16.52
CA ASP A 187 -2.53 -15.33 16.80
C ASP A 187 -3.84 -15.41 16.00
N LEU A 188 -4.96 -15.57 16.71
CA LEU A 188 -6.29 -15.65 16.11
C LEU A 188 -7.04 -14.31 16.18
N GLY A 189 -6.48 -13.29 16.82
CA GLY A 189 -7.13 -12.02 17.18
C GLY A 189 -7.21 -11.00 16.03
N HIS A 190 -7.70 -11.40 14.87
CA HIS A 190 -7.81 -10.55 13.68
C HIS A 190 -8.69 -9.29 13.90
N GLU A 191 -9.82 -9.40 14.60
CA GLU A 191 -10.61 -8.22 14.97
C GLU A 191 -9.86 -7.26 15.91
N ALA A 192 -9.07 -7.82 16.84
CA ALA A 192 -8.26 -7.03 17.77
C ALA A 192 -7.11 -6.31 17.04
N ALA A 193 -6.56 -6.91 15.98
CA ALA A 193 -5.56 -6.27 15.13
C ALA A 193 -6.07 -4.99 14.47
N ALA A 194 -7.31 -5.02 13.95
CA ALA A 194 -7.91 -3.80 13.41
C ALA A 194 -8.07 -2.74 14.51
N ARG A 195 -8.58 -3.10 15.69
CA ARG A 195 -8.72 -2.18 16.83
C ARG A 195 -7.40 -1.55 17.26
N GLU A 196 -6.33 -2.34 17.26
CA GLU A 196 -4.97 -1.88 17.53
C GLU A 196 -4.53 -0.83 16.50
N TRP A 197 -4.68 -1.11 15.20
CA TRP A 197 -4.35 -0.14 14.14
C TRP A 197 -5.17 1.15 14.22
N GLU A 198 -6.46 1.07 14.56
CA GLU A 198 -7.29 2.25 14.81
C GLU A 198 -6.76 3.07 16.00
N GLY A 199 -6.39 2.41 17.10
CA GLY A 199 -5.84 3.07 18.28
C GLY A 199 -4.49 3.74 18.04
N ILE A 200 -3.61 3.09 17.26
CA ILE A 200 -2.26 3.60 16.95
C ILE A 200 -2.34 4.70 15.89
N PHE A 201 -2.91 4.41 14.72
CA PHE A 201 -2.81 5.26 13.53
C PHE A 201 -4.04 6.13 13.30
N GLY A 202 -5.14 5.89 14.02
CA GLY A 202 -6.37 6.66 13.85
C GLY A 202 -7.13 6.34 12.57
N VAL A 203 -6.90 5.19 11.94
CA VAL A 203 -7.70 4.75 10.80
C VAL A 203 -9.03 4.20 11.33
N ALA A 204 -10.14 4.84 10.96
CA ALA A 204 -11.46 4.41 11.42
C ALA A 204 -11.77 2.96 10.99
N ARG A 205 -12.56 2.26 11.79
CA ARG A 205 -13.04 0.91 11.43
C ARG A 205 -14.50 0.87 11.03
N ILE A 206 -14.80 -0.09 10.17
CA ILE A 206 -16.16 -0.59 9.95
C ILE A 206 -16.12 -2.08 10.24
N ARG A 207 -16.75 -2.50 11.34
CA ARG A 207 -16.64 -3.87 11.89
C ARG A 207 -15.17 -4.23 12.16
N ASP A 208 -14.67 -5.24 11.47
CA ASP A 208 -13.34 -5.84 11.57
C ASP A 208 -12.33 -5.31 10.54
N LEU A 209 -12.74 -4.35 9.70
CA LEU A 209 -11.90 -3.76 8.66
C LEU A 209 -11.48 -2.34 9.02
N LEU A 210 -10.22 -1.99 8.73
CA LEU A 210 -9.79 -0.60 8.63
C LEU A 210 -10.43 0.02 7.37
N ALA A 211 -11.11 1.14 7.55
CA ALA A 211 -11.85 1.86 6.54
C ALA A 211 -11.08 3.11 6.10
N PHE A 212 -10.10 2.92 5.20
CA PHE A 212 -9.47 4.03 4.51
C PHE A 212 -10.47 4.76 3.60
N THR A 213 -10.14 5.98 3.20
CA THR A 213 -10.97 6.78 2.29
C THR A 213 -11.11 6.15 0.90
N ASN A 214 -10.11 5.39 0.45
CA ASN A 214 -10.06 4.74 -0.85
C ASN A 214 -10.17 3.21 -0.80
N ALA A 215 -9.80 2.58 0.32
CA ALA A 215 -9.59 1.13 0.39
C ALA A 215 -10.04 0.52 1.72
N ARG A 216 -9.98 -0.80 1.84
CA ARG A 216 -10.12 -1.53 3.10
C ARG A 216 -8.88 -2.35 3.42
N LEU A 217 -8.52 -2.45 4.70
CA LEU A 217 -7.52 -3.40 5.16
C LEU A 217 -8.15 -4.33 6.18
N GLY A 218 -8.05 -5.63 5.91
CA GLY A 218 -8.50 -6.70 6.79
C GLY A 218 -7.34 -7.52 7.35
N PHE A 219 -7.63 -8.24 8.43
CA PHE A 219 -6.69 -9.17 9.03
C PHE A 219 -7.26 -10.58 8.96
N ILE A 220 -6.39 -11.57 8.79
CA ILE A 220 -6.75 -12.98 8.92
C ILE A 220 -5.91 -13.66 10.01
N PRO A 221 -6.45 -14.70 10.67
CA PRO A 221 -5.71 -15.47 11.67
C PRO A 221 -4.36 -15.98 11.15
N GLY A 222 -3.41 -16.03 12.08
CA GLY A 222 -2.13 -16.67 11.85
C GLY A 222 -2.27 -18.18 11.64
N LYS A 223 -1.40 -18.73 10.80
CA LYS A 223 -1.44 -20.14 10.41
C LYS A 223 -0.06 -20.76 10.58
N LYS A 224 0.01 -21.91 11.25
CA LYS A 224 1.27 -22.66 11.42
C LYS A 224 1.90 -22.93 10.06
N GLY A 225 3.20 -22.64 9.93
CA GLY A 225 3.96 -22.82 8.70
C GLY A 225 3.80 -21.70 7.66
N GLN A 226 3.06 -20.62 7.96
CA GLN A 226 2.95 -19.44 7.10
C GLN A 226 3.41 -18.20 7.86
N SER A 227 4.19 -17.33 7.21
CA SER A 227 4.60 -16.06 7.81
C SER A 227 3.43 -15.09 7.93
N GLU A 228 3.47 -14.24 8.95
CA GLU A 228 2.67 -13.01 8.96
C GLU A 228 3.11 -12.04 7.85
N GLY A 229 2.27 -11.05 7.55
CA GLY A 229 2.51 -10.06 6.51
C GLY A 229 1.36 -9.96 5.52
N LEU A 230 1.61 -9.20 4.46
CA LEU A 230 0.66 -9.01 3.35
C LEU A 230 0.45 -10.33 2.60
N VAL A 231 -0.81 -10.76 2.50
CA VAL A 231 -1.18 -11.97 1.75
C VAL A 231 -1.91 -11.67 0.46
N ALA A 232 -2.68 -10.57 0.41
CA ALA A 232 -3.44 -10.22 -0.77
C ALA A 232 -3.59 -8.70 -0.96
N ILE A 233 -3.65 -8.29 -2.23
CA ILE A 233 -4.01 -6.95 -2.70
C ILE A 233 -5.21 -7.10 -3.63
N THR A 234 -6.20 -6.23 -3.53
CA THR A 234 -7.35 -6.17 -4.44
C THR A 234 -7.30 -4.88 -5.25
N ILE A 235 -7.28 -5.03 -6.57
CA ILE A 235 -7.32 -3.93 -7.54
C ILE A 235 -8.70 -3.91 -8.20
N GLY A 236 -9.38 -2.78 -8.11
CA GLY A 236 -10.60 -2.51 -8.85
C GLY A 236 -10.25 -2.12 -10.28
N VAL A 237 -11.02 -2.63 -11.23
CA VAL A 237 -10.84 -2.36 -12.66
C VAL A 237 -12.17 -1.92 -13.25
N LYS A 238 -12.23 -0.66 -13.66
CA LYS A 238 -13.42 -0.06 -14.27
C LYS A 238 -13.52 -0.49 -15.74
N GLY A 239 -14.58 -1.21 -16.05
CA GLY A 239 -14.89 -1.63 -17.42
C GLY A 239 -14.38 -3.05 -17.74
N LYS A 240 -15.24 -3.83 -18.41
CA LYS A 240 -15.00 -5.25 -18.68
C LYS A 240 -13.80 -5.50 -19.60
N SER A 241 -13.61 -4.63 -20.59
CA SER A 241 -12.49 -4.74 -21.54
C SER A 241 -11.13 -4.66 -20.85
N GLU A 242 -10.94 -3.66 -19.97
CA GLU A 242 -9.69 -3.52 -19.21
C GLU A 242 -9.47 -4.69 -18.25
N TYR A 243 -10.54 -5.12 -17.57
CA TYR A 243 -10.52 -6.27 -16.68
C TYR A 243 -10.07 -7.55 -17.41
N ASP A 244 -10.67 -7.83 -18.57
CA ASP A 244 -10.33 -9.00 -19.38
C ASP A 244 -8.92 -8.91 -19.97
N ALA A 245 -8.48 -7.71 -20.33
CA ALA A 245 -7.12 -7.49 -20.83
C ALA A 245 -6.07 -7.81 -19.76
N ILE A 246 -6.26 -7.37 -18.51
CA ILE A 246 -5.37 -7.70 -17.38
C ILE A 246 -5.37 -9.22 -17.14
N LEU A 247 -6.55 -9.86 -17.11
CA LEU A 247 -6.66 -11.30 -16.93
C LEU A 247 -5.96 -12.08 -18.05
N LYS A 248 -6.10 -11.63 -19.30
CA LYS A 248 -5.42 -12.26 -20.44
C LYS A 248 -3.91 -12.17 -20.27
N ARG A 249 -3.36 -10.97 -20.00
CA ARG A 249 -1.91 -10.78 -19.78
C ARG A 249 -1.39 -11.63 -18.62
N ALA A 250 -2.15 -11.71 -17.51
CA ALA A 250 -1.79 -12.57 -16.37
C ALA A 250 -1.75 -14.05 -16.73
N ARG A 251 -2.71 -14.54 -17.52
CA ARG A 251 -2.75 -15.94 -17.98
C ARG A 251 -1.64 -16.25 -18.96
N ASP A 252 -1.41 -15.37 -19.93
CA ASP A 252 -0.35 -15.51 -20.92
C ASP A 252 1.04 -15.53 -20.24
N ALA A 253 1.20 -14.78 -19.15
CA ALA A 253 2.40 -14.77 -18.31
C ALA A 253 2.49 -15.96 -17.31
N GLY A 254 1.49 -16.87 -17.29
CA GLY A 254 1.47 -18.02 -16.39
C GLY A 254 1.29 -17.68 -14.91
N LEU A 255 0.75 -16.50 -14.58
CA LEU A 255 0.62 -16.00 -13.21
C LEU A 255 -0.76 -16.25 -12.59
N TRP A 256 -1.74 -16.69 -13.38
CA TRP A 256 -3.10 -16.93 -12.90
C TRP A 256 -3.19 -18.28 -12.17
N THR A 257 -3.50 -18.25 -10.88
CA THR A 257 -3.68 -19.46 -10.04
C THR A 257 -4.84 -19.24 -9.06
N ASP A 258 -5.68 -20.26 -8.87
CA ASP A 258 -6.77 -20.28 -7.86
C ASP A 258 -7.66 -19.01 -7.80
N GLY A 259 -8.03 -18.46 -8.97
CA GLY A 259 -8.91 -17.28 -9.03
C GLY A 259 -8.22 -15.94 -8.75
N GLY A 260 -6.89 -15.91 -8.68
CA GLY A 260 -6.08 -14.70 -8.53
C GLY A 260 -4.83 -14.71 -9.40
N ILE A 261 -4.03 -13.66 -9.27
CA ILE A 261 -2.75 -13.49 -9.97
C ILE A 261 -1.64 -13.54 -8.90
N ASP A 262 -0.58 -14.32 -9.10
CA ASP A 262 0.58 -14.35 -8.19
C ASP A 262 1.66 -13.42 -8.73
N MET A 263 1.98 -12.35 -8.00
CA MET A 263 3.09 -11.46 -8.33
C MET A 263 3.80 -11.05 -7.04
N CYS A 264 5.13 -11.13 -7.05
CA CYS A 264 6.00 -10.72 -5.94
C CYS A 264 5.62 -11.39 -4.60
N GLY A 265 5.28 -12.69 -4.63
CA GLY A 265 4.91 -13.47 -3.44
C GLY A 265 3.58 -13.06 -2.78
N VAL A 266 2.76 -12.24 -3.45
CA VAL A 266 1.46 -11.77 -2.96
C VAL A 266 0.36 -12.19 -3.93
N ARG A 267 -0.82 -12.50 -3.39
CA ARG A 267 -2.03 -12.76 -4.17
C ARG A 267 -2.66 -11.44 -4.63
N TRP A 268 -2.91 -11.30 -5.92
CA TRP A 268 -3.61 -10.15 -6.48
C TRP A 268 -4.99 -10.57 -6.95
N HIS A 269 -6.01 -9.87 -6.46
CA HIS A 269 -7.39 -10.03 -6.89
C HIS A 269 -7.82 -8.86 -7.75
N LEU A 270 -8.64 -9.13 -8.76
CA LEU A 270 -9.29 -8.11 -9.57
C LEU A 270 -10.77 -8.05 -9.23
N ALA A 271 -11.27 -6.86 -8.92
CA ALA A 271 -12.69 -6.58 -8.81
C ALA A 271 -13.15 -5.78 -10.03
N LEU A 272 -14.13 -6.29 -10.78
CA LEU A 272 -14.74 -5.50 -11.85
C LEU A 272 -15.61 -4.41 -11.23
N THR A 273 -15.27 -3.15 -11.47
CA THR A 273 -16.00 -1.97 -10.96
C THR A 273 -16.75 -1.25 -12.07
N GLY A 274 -17.77 -0.49 -11.71
CA GLY A 274 -18.50 0.36 -12.67
C GLY A 274 -19.51 -0.36 -13.58
N LEU A 275 -19.91 -1.61 -13.27
CA LEU A 275 -21.12 -2.23 -13.82
C LEU A 275 -22.36 -1.59 -13.15
N GLY A 276 -22.72 -0.38 -13.57
CA GLY A 276 -23.75 0.41 -12.91
C GLY A 276 -24.26 1.60 -13.73
N ALA A 277 -24.72 1.33 -14.95
CA ALA A 277 -25.67 2.19 -15.69
C ALA A 277 -26.38 1.36 -16.79
N SER A 278 -26.90 0.19 -16.44
CA SER A 278 -27.94 -0.50 -17.21
C SER A 278 -28.40 -1.73 -16.44
N GLN A 279 -29.39 -1.56 -15.59
CA GLN A 279 -30.52 -2.48 -15.45
C GLN A 279 -31.55 -1.88 -14.47
N GLY A 280 -32.76 -1.63 -14.99
CA GLY A 280 -34.00 -1.54 -14.23
C GLY A 280 -34.22 -0.31 -13.36
N LYS A 281 -34.81 0.75 -13.94
CA LYS A 281 -35.85 1.48 -13.22
C LYS A 281 -37.08 0.56 -13.22
N LEU A 282 -37.47 0.07 -12.05
CA LEU A 282 -38.88 -0.16 -11.73
C LEU A 282 -39.37 1.08 -10.99
#